data_AF-A0A5Q0UY53-F1
#
_entry.id   AF-A0A5Q0UY53-F1
#
_cell.length_a   1.000
_cell.length_b   1.000
_cell.length_c   1.000
_cell.angle_alpha   90.00
_cell.angle_beta   90.00
_cell.angle_gamma   90.00
#
_symmetry.space_group_name_H-M   'P 1'
#
loop_
_entity.id
_entity.type
_entity.pdbx_description
1 polymer ?
#
loop_
_entity_poly.entity_id
_entity_poly.type
_entity_poly.pdbx_seq_one_letter_code
_entity_poly.pdbx_strand_id
1 'polypeptide(L)' 'LIRRSSKKEISKVSSLSDKWEIHGKLQSPPRNSAPTRLHRRCFLTGRPRANYRDFGLSGHILREMVHACLLPGATRSSW' A
#
# COMPACT_ATOMS: atom_id res chain seq x y z
N LEU A 1 14.63 0.00 0.29
CA LEU A 1 15.84 0.36 -0.49
C LEU A 1 16.51 -0.89 -1.07
N ILE A 2 16.79 -1.89 -0.25
CA ILE A 2 17.40 -3.18 -0.64
C ILE A 2 16.66 -3.87 -1.82
N ARG A 3 15.33 -4.05 -1.73
CA ARG A 3 14.58 -4.65 -2.86
C ARG A 3 14.53 -3.77 -4.12
N ARG A 4 14.75 -2.46 -4.00
CA ARG A 4 14.79 -1.54 -5.17
C ARG A 4 16.13 -1.66 -5.89
N SER A 5 17.26 -1.79 -5.18
CA SER A 5 18.57 -2.00 -5.81
C SER A 5 18.62 -3.33 -6.55
N SER A 6 18.25 -4.43 -5.91
CA SER A 6 18.29 -5.76 -6.55
C SER A 6 17.34 -5.88 -7.76
N LYS A 7 16.20 -5.17 -7.74
CA LYS A 7 15.32 -5.08 -8.92
C LYS A 7 15.97 -4.30 -10.09
N LYS A 8 16.69 -3.21 -9.79
CA LYS A 8 17.44 -2.46 -10.81
C LYS A 8 18.60 -3.28 -11.37
N GLU A 9 19.29 -4.03 -10.52
CA GLU A 9 20.37 -4.94 -10.93
C GLU A 9 19.86 -6.01 -11.89
N ILE A 10 18.76 -6.70 -11.55
CA ILE A 10 18.13 -7.69 -12.44
C ILE A 10 17.78 -7.11 -13.81
N SER A 11 17.28 -5.86 -13.87
CA SER A 11 16.91 -5.25 -15.15
C SER A 11 18.10 -4.93 -16.05
N LYS A 12 19.30 -4.78 -15.49
CA LYS A 12 20.51 -4.40 -16.23
C LYS A 12 21.33 -5.59 -16.70
N VAL A 13 21.32 -6.68 -15.94
CA VAL A 13 22.15 -7.86 -16.22
C VAL A 13 21.56 -8.67 -17.38
N SER A 14 22.41 -9.12 -18.30
CA SER A 14 22.02 -9.93 -19.47
C SER A 14 22.18 -11.43 -19.25
N SER A 15 23.30 -11.82 -18.62
CA SER A 15 23.69 -13.20 -18.33
C SER A 15 22.66 -13.93 -17.46
N LEU A 16 22.41 -15.19 -17.80
CA LEU A 16 21.45 -16.03 -17.08
C LEU A 16 21.96 -16.35 -15.67
N SER A 17 23.24 -16.74 -15.54
CA SER A 17 23.88 -17.12 -14.27
C SER A 17 23.78 -16.02 -13.21
N ASP A 18 24.14 -14.79 -13.58
CA ASP A 18 24.14 -13.67 -12.64
C ASP A 18 22.71 -13.27 -12.22
N LYS A 19 21.71 -13.45 -13.12
CA LYS A 19 20.30 -13.29 -12.76
C LYS A 19 19.88 -14.27 -11.67
N TRP A 20 20.33 -15.54 -11.73
CA TRP A 20 20.00 -16.54 -10.70
C TRP A 20 20.52 -16.13 -9.33
N GLU A 21 21.75 -15.62 -9.25
CA GLU A 21 22.33 -15.16 -7.98
C GLU A 21 21.55 -13.96 -7.40
N ILE A 22 21.19 -12.99 -8.24
CA ILE A 22 20.41 -11.82 -7.80
C ILE A 22 18.99 -12.24 -7.39
N HIS A 23 18.41 -13.23 -8.07
CA HIS A 23 17.13 -13.81 -7.65
C HIS A 23 17.21 -14.45 -6.26
N GLY A 24 18.29 -15.16 -5.93
CA GLY A 24 18.55 -15.67 -4.59
C GLY A 24 18.62 -14.55 -3.53
N LYS A 25 19.36 -13.47 -3.83
CA LYS A 25 19.43 -12.26 -2.98
C LYS A 25 18.07 -11.57 -2.82
N LEU A 26 17.20 -11.63 -3.83
CA LEU A 26 15.84 -11.10 -3.74
C LEU A 26 14.89 -11.97 -2.93
N GLN A 27 15.16 -13.27 -2.83
CA GLN A 27 14.34 -14.21 -2.06
C GLN A 27 14.73 -14.25 -0.57
N SER A 28 15.98 -13.92 -0.24
CA SER A 28 16.49 -13.95 1.14
C SER A 28 15.72 -13.07 2.15
N PRO A 29 15.21 -11.85 1.83
CA PRO A 29 14.58 -11.01 2.83
C PRO A 29 13.14 -11.48 3.11
N PRO A 30 12.64 -11.31 4.35
CA PRO A 30 11.35 -11.85 4.79
C PRO A 30 10.20 -11.54 3.82
N ARG A 31 9.30 -12.51 3.61
CA ARG A 31 8.15 -12.35 2.69
C ARG A 31 7.28 -11.15 3.08
N ASN A 32 7.13 -10.85 4.37
CA ASN A 32 6.35 -9.73 4.89
C ASN A 32 6.93 -8.36 4.57
N SER A 33 8.22 -8.27 4.18
CA SER A 33 8.82 -7.01 3.73
C SER A 33 8.38 -6.60 2.31
N ALA A 34 7.59 -7.44 1.62
CA ALA A 34 7.12 -7.16 0.27
C ALA A 34 5.99 -6.10 0.29
N PRO A 35 6.10 -5.00 -0.48
CA PRO A 35 5.08 -3.95 -0.51
C PRO A 35 3.74 -4.42 -1.08
N THR A 36 3.75 -5.45 -1.93
CA THR A 36 2.53 -6.05 -2.48
C THR A 36 1.66 -6.74 -1.43
N ARG A 37 2.20 -7.06 -0.24
CA ARG A 37 1.44 -7.66 0.86
C ARG A 37 0.73 -6.63 1.73
N LEU A 38 1.01 -5.35 1.56
CA LEU A 38 0.38 -4.31 2.36
C LEU A 38 -1.11 -4.20 1.98
N HIS A 39 -1.97 -4.27 2.99
CA HIS A 39 -3.40 -4.09 2.82
C HIS A 39 -3.85 -2.84 3.57
N ARG A 40 -4.51 -1.91 2.88
CA ARG A 40 -5.08 -0.73 3.55
C ARG A 40 -6.26 -1.16 4.43
N ARG A 41 -6.28 -0.68 5.65
CA ARG A 41 -7.36 -0.89 6.62
C ARG A 41 -7.86 0.45 7.09
N CYS A 42 -9.11 0.50 7.52
CA CYS A 42 -9.63 1.68 8.19
C CYS A 42 -8.82 1.94 9.46
N PHE A 43 -8.37 3.18 9.65
CA PHE A 43 -7.59 3.56 10.83
C PHE A 43 -8.34 3.34 12.16
N LEU A 44 -9.66 3.61 12.17
CA LEU A 44 -10.46 3.50 13.38
C LEU A 44 -10.95 2.07 13.67
N THR A 45 -11.45 1.35 12.66
CA THR A 45 -12.07 0.02 12.85
C THR A 45 -11.23 -1.16 12.36
N GLY A 46 -10.15 -0.93 11.63
CA GLY A 46 -9.36 -2.01 11.02
C GLY A 46 -10.06 -2.73 9.84
N ARG A 47 -11.24 -2.25 9.40
CA ARG A 47 -12.00 -2.85 8.30
C ARG A 47 -11.13 -2.92 7.02
N PRO A 48 -11.05 -4.08 6.35
CA PRO A 48 -10.23 -4.20 5.15
C PRO A 48 -10.89 -3.57 3.91
N ARG A 49 -12.22 -3.53 3.84
CA ARG A 49 -12.95 -3.07 2.65
C ARG A 49 -13.47 -1.65 2.78
N ALA A 50 -13.76 -1.04 1.62
CA ALA A 50 -14.36 0.30 1.49
C ALA A 50 -13.54 1.41 2.16
N ASN A 51 -12.21 1.37 1.99
CA ASN A 51 -11.29 2.37 2.53
C ASN A 51 -10.95 3.43 1.48
N TYR A 52 -11.16 4.70 1.80
CA TYR A 52 -10.74 5.82 0.96
C TYR A 52 -9.26 6.14 1.21
N ARG A 53 -8.49 6.41 0.14
CA ARG A 53 -7.04 6.68 0.26
C ARG A 53 -6.77 8.05 0.88
N ASP A 54 -7.59 9.04 0.57
CA ASP A 54 -7.40 10.42 1.02
C ASP A 54 -7.68 10.57 2.51
N PHE A 55 -8.66 9.81 3.02
CA PHE A 55 -9.08 9.87 4.42
C PHE A 55 -8.51 8.74 5.30
N GLY A 56 -8.15 7.59 4.73
CA GLY A 56 -7.71 6.41 5.50
C GLY A 56 -8.84 5.75 6.32
N LEU A 57 -10.10 6.10 6.04
CA LEU A 57 -11.27 5.64 6.78
C LEU A 57 -12.17 4.76 5.92
N SER A 58 -12.94 3.90 6.59
CA SER A 58 -14.03 3.18 5.95
C SER A 58 -15.18 4.11 5.60
N GLY A 59 -15.92 3.82 4.53
CA GLY A 59 -17.01 4.68 4.09
C GLY A 59 -18.13 4.93 5.13
N HIS A 60 -18.39 3.98 6.02
CA HIS A 60 -19.41 4.15 7.07
C HIS A 60 -18.99 5.22 8.09
N ILE A 61 -17.78 5.09 8.63
CA ILE A 61 -17.20 6.05 9.58
C ILE A 61 -17.00 7.41 8.92
N LEU A 62 -16.56 7.41 7.66
CA LEU A 62 -16.40 8.65 6.91
C LEU A 62 -17.72 9.41 6.85
N ARG A 63 -18.83 8.73 6.55
CA ARG A 63 -20.17 9.33 6.53
C ARG A 63 -20.56 9.90 7.89
N GLU A 64 -20.35 9.16 8.98
CA GLU A 64 -20.64 9.63 10.34
C GLU A 64 -19.83 10.88 10.69
N MET A 65 -18.54 10.91 10.34
CA MET A 65 -17.66 12.06 10.58
C MET A 65 -18.05 13.29 9.77
N VAL A 66 -18.53 13.12 8.53
CA VAL A 66 -19.09 14.23 7.74
C VAL A 66 -20.33 14.79 8.42
N HIS A 67 -21.25 13.93 8.88
CA HIS A 67 -22.45 14.39 9.58
C HIS A 67 -22.15 15.04 10.94
N ALA A 68 -21.06 14.65 11.60
CA ALA A 68 -20.58 15.25 12.84
C ALA A 68 -19.74 16.53 12.63
N CYS A 69 -19.61 17.03 11.39
CA CYS A 69 -18.82 18.22 11.06
C CYS A 69 -17.32 18.13 11.46
N LEU A 70 -16.75 16.92 11.52
CA LEU A 70 -15.35 16.70 11.89
C LEU A 70 -14.39 16.86 10.71
N LEU A 71 -14.89 16.73 9.48
CA LEU A 71 -14.09 16.81 8.27
C LEU A 71 -14.18 18.22 7.65
N PRO A 72 -13.07 18.97 7.58
CA PRO A 72 -13.09 20.32 7.03
C PRO A 72 -13.39 20.30 5.54
N GLY A 73 -14.30 21.17 5.10
CA GLY A 73 -14.68 21.31 3.69
C GLY A 73 -15.58 20.20 3.14
N ALA A 74 -15.97 19.22 3.97
CA ALA A 74 -16.93 18.20 3.55
C ALA A 74 -18.37 18.72 3.69
N THR A 75 -19.06 18.86 2.57
CA THR A 75 -20.47 19.27 2.52
C THR A 75 -21.31 18.25 1.77
N ARG A 76 -22.63 18.25 1.99
CA ARG A 76 -23.55 17.42 1.21
C ARG A 76 -23.61 17.95 -0.22
N SER A 77 -23.28 17.10 -1.19
CA SER A 77 -23.42 17.40 -2.62
C SER A 77 -24.89 17.48 -3.03
N SER A 78 -25.26 18.47 -3.85
CA SER A 78 -26.61 18.66 -4.40
C SER A 78 -26.61 19.09 -5.87
N TRP A 79 -25.52 18.80 -6.57
CA TRP A 79 -25.41 18.95 -8.01
C TRP A 79 -25.98 17.72 -8.72
#